data_AF-A0AAN0LSE2-F1
#
_entry.id   AF-A0AAN0LSE2-F1
#
_cell.length_a   1.000
_cell.length_b   1.000
_cell.length_c   1.000
_cell.angle_alpha   90.00
_cell.angle_beta   90.00
_cell.angle_gamma   90.00
#
_symmetry.space_group_name_H-M   'P 1'
#
loop_
_entity.id
_entity.type
_entity.pdbx_description
1 polymer ?
#
loop_
_entity_poly.entity_id
_entity_poly.type
_entity_poly.pdbx_seq_one_letter_code
_entity_poly.pdbx_strand_id
1 'polypeptide(L)'
;MNTKSIFLEYIHRANAHCDSCLNQLFVLMTQAVMKVDSDDIALHLMNDVSEPDLLLLIVLTDIDLTTQYDELILAIAVTHVMNFESHPLH
;
A
#
# COMPACT_ATOMS: atom_id res chain seq x y z
N MET A 1 -10.62 -8.34 11.06
CA MET A 1 -9.21 -8.02 10.75
C MET A 1 -9.20 -6.61 10.17
N ASN A 2 -8.35 -5.71 10.65
CA ASN A 2 -8.32 -4.33 10.13
C ASN A 2 -7.26 -4.24 9.02
N THR A 3 -7.62 -4.64 7.80
CA THR A 3 -6.72 -4.67 6.63
C THR A 3 -6.07 -3.31 6.37
N LYS A 4 -6.77 -2.21 6.66
CA LYS A 4 -6.20 -0.86 6.63
C LYS A 4 -4.98 -0.75 7.56
N SER A 5 -5.12 -1.17 8.82
CA SER A 5 -4.00 -1.15 9.77
C SER A 5 -2.83 -2.03 9.33
N ILE A 6 -3.12 -3.17 8.70
CA ILE A 6 -2.09 -4.09 8.19
C ILE A 6 -1.31 -3.44 7.04
N PHE A 7 -2.00 -2.81 6.08
CA PHE A 7 -1.31 -2.07 5.01
C PHE A 7 -0.43 -0.95 5.55
N LEU A 8 -0.89 -0.20 6.54
CA LEU A 8 -0.07 0.85 7.16
C LEU A 8 1.17 0.28 7.82
N GLU A 9 1.04 -0.83 8.55
CA GLU A 9 2.18 -1.53 9.14
C GLU A 9 3.20 -1.96 8.09
N TYR A 10 2.75 -2.58 6.99
CA TYR A 10 3.63 -3.04 5.92
C TYR A 10 4.32 -1.88 5.20
N ILE A 11 3.59 -0.79 4.93
CA ILE A 11 4.17 0.43 4.33
C ILE A 11 5.24 1.01 5.25
N HIS A 12 4.97 1.14 6.55
CA HIS A 12 5.95 1.67 7.50
C HIS A 12 7.18 0.78 7.64
N ARG A 13 6.99 -0.55 7.64
CA ARG A 13 8.10 -1.51 7.67
C ARG A 13 8.95 -1.40 6.42
N ALA A 14 8.35 -1.43 5.23
CA ALA A 14 9.05 -1.28 3.96
C ALA A 14 9.85 0.04 3.90
N ASN A 15 9.24 1.14 4.35
CA ASN A 15 9.88 2.44 4.41
C ASN A 15 11.13 2.45 5.32
N ALA A 16 11.08 1.77 6.48
CA ALA A 16 12.21 1.69 7.40
C ALA A 16 13.44 0.95 6.82
N HIS A 17 13.25 0.15 5.78
CA HIS A 17 14.29 -0.63 5.11
C HIS A 17 14.71 -0.07 3.74
N CYS A 18 14.17 1.09 3.35
CA CYS A 18 14.44 1.74 2.07
C CYS A 18 15.31 2.99 2.22
N ASP A 19 15.90 3.41 1.10
CA ASP A 19 16.60 4.68 1.00
C ASP A 19 15.67 5.86 1.25
N SER A 20 16.20 6.92 1.86
CA SER A 20 15.42 8.12 2.21
C SER A 20 14.81 8.84 1.01
N CYS A 21 15.31 8.58 -0.21
CA CYS A 21 14.74 9.12 -1.44
C CYS A 21 13.33 8.56 -1.75
N LEU A 22 12.99 7.40 -1.20
CA LEU A 22 11.67 6.77 -1.38
C LEU A 22 10.68 7.15 -0.27
N ASN A 23 11.10 7.88 0.77
CA ASN A 23 10.24 8.28 1.90
C ASN A 23 8.97 8.98 1.44
N GLN A 24 9.07 9.87 0.44
CA GLN A 24 7.91 10.61 -0.05
C GLN A 24 6.87 9.68 -0.69
N LEU A 25 7.31 8.66 -1.43
CA LEU A 25 6.42 7.66 -2.02
C LEU A 25 5.66 6.90 -0.92
N PHE A 26 6.35 6.40 0.10
CA PHE A 26 5.70 5.67 1.19
C PHE A 26 4.78 6.55 2.05
N VAL A 27 5.09 7.84 2.22
CA VAL A 27 4.19 8.80 2.87
C VAL A 27 2.90 8.98 2.07
N LEU A 28 2.99 9.10 0.74
CA LEU A 28 1.82 9.23 -0.11
C LEU A 28 0.99 7.94 -0.13
N MET A 29 1.63 6.76 -0.17
CA MET A 29 0.94 5.47 -0.02
C MET A 29 0.19 5.38 1.33
N THR A 30 0.83 5.82 2.42
CA THR A 30 0.19 5.90 3.75
C THR A 30 -1.06 6.77 3.71
N GLN A 31 -0.97 7.95 3.08
CA GLN A 31 -2.09 8.87 2.94
C GLN A 31 -3.22 8.28 2.09
N ALA A 32 -2.89 7.62 0.97
CA ALA A 32 -3.87 6.94 0.12
C ALA A 32 -4.66 5.89 0.91
N VAL A 33 -3.97 5.02 1.67
CA VAL A 33 -4.61 4.00 2.51
C VAL A 33 -5.48 4.62 3.61
N MET A 34 -5.06 5.76 4.19
CA MET A 34 -5.86 6.47 5.21
C MET A 34 -7.12 7.13 4.65
N LYS A 35 -7.09 7.59 3.39
CA LYS A 35 -8.23 8.25 2.72
C LYS A 35 -9.36 7.28 2.37
N VAL A 36 -9.04 6.02 2.05
CA VAL A 36 -10.02 5.01 1.61
C VAL A 36 -10.94 4.63 2.76
N ASP A 37 -12.24 4.49 2.53
CA ASP A 37 -13.17 4.04 3.57
C ASP A 37 -12.88 2.58 3.96
N SER A 38 -12.97 2.28 5.25
CA SER A 38 -12.86 0.91 5.75
C SER A 38 -14.00 0.02 5.24
N ASP A 39 -15.18 0.59 4.99
CA ASP A 39 -16.31 -0.15 4.42
C ASP A 39 -16.06 -0.53 2.96
N ASP A 40 -15.41 0.33 2.18
CA ASP A 40 -14.99 0.03 0.81
C ASP A 40 -13.95 -1.09 0.80
N ILE A 41 -12.96 -1.06 1.70
CA ILE A 41 -11.97 -2.15 1.86
C ILE A 41 -12.69 -3.47 2.15
N ALA A 42 -13.64 -3.48 3.07
CA ALA A 42 -14.41 -4.67 3.40
C ALA A 42 -15.21 -5.20 2.21
N LEU A 43 -15.83 -4.31 1.41
CA LEU A 43 -16.57 -4.68 0.20
C LEU A 43 -15.68 -5.35 -0.84
N HIS A 44 -14.46 -4.83 -1.08
CA HIS A 44 -13.54 -5.43 -2.04
C HIS A 44 -13.07 -6.81 -1.59
N LEU A 45 -12.78 -6.98 -0.30
CA LEU A 45 -12.40 -8.28 0.27
C LEU A 45 -13.56 -9.31 0.19
N MET A 46 -14.81 -8.87 0.36
CA MET A 46 -15.98 -9.73 0.16
C MET A 46 -16.15 -10.19 -1.28
N ASN A 47 -15.57 -9.49 -2.24
CA ASN A 47 -15.56 -9.83 -3.66
C ASN A 47 -14.29 -10.62 -4.08
N ASP A 48 -13.61 -11.25 -3.13
CA ASP A 48 -12.39 -12.06 -3.34
C ASP A 48 -11.21 -11.30 -3.97
N VAL A 49 -11.17 -9.97 -3.82
CA VAL A 49 -9.97 -9.19 -4.18
C VAL A 49 -8.85 -9.51 -3.20
N SER A 50 -7.68 -9.89 -3.72
CA SER A 50 -6.52 -10.19 -2.87
C SER A 50 -5.97 -8.93 -2.18
N GLU A 51 -5.30 -9.09 -1.04
CA GLU A 51 -4.70 -7.95 -0.33
C GLU A 51 -3.67 -7.17 -1.17
N PRO A 52 -2.77 -7.82 -1.95
CA PRO A 52 -1.88 -7.11 -2.86
C PRO A 52 -2.62 -6.32 -3.94
N ASP A 53 -3.65 -6.92 -4.55
CA ASP A 53 -4.44 -6.26 -5.60
C ASP A 53 -5.25 -5.09 -5.03
N LEU A 54 -5.73 -5.21 -3.79
CA LEU A 54 -6.42 -4.14 -3.09
C LEU A 54 -5.48 -2.96 -2.81
N LEU A 55 -4.27 -3.22 -2.30
CA LEU A 55 -3.30 -2.15 -2.08
C LEU A 55 -2.89 -1.49 -3.42
N LEU A 56 -2.73 -2.30 -4.48
CA LEU A 56 -2.47 -1.79 -5.83
C LEU A 56 -3.61 -0.89 -6.32
N LEU A 57 -4.86 -1.32 -6.16
CA LEU A 57 -6.03 -0.53 -6.54
C LEU A 57 -6.07 0.80 -5.80
N ILE A 58 -5.84 0.80 -4.48
CA ILE A 58 -5.79 2.02 -3.67
C ILE A 58 -4.72 2.98 -4.19
N VAL A 59 -3.52 2.47 -4.48
CA VAL A 59 -2.40 3.28 -4.94
C VAL A 59 -2.61 3.82 -6.35
N LEU A 60 -3.16 3.02 -7.27
CA LEU A 60 -3.43 3.42 -8.65
C LEU A 60 -4.67 4.32 -8.80
N THR A 61 -5.52 4.41 -7.78
CA THR A 61 -6.70 5.30 -7.80
C THR A 61 -6.49 6.60 -7.04
N ASP A 62 -5.39 6.74 -6.29
CA ASP A 62 -5.02 7.99 -5.64
C ASP A 62 -4.37 8.97 -6.64
N ILE A 63 -4.95 10.16 -6.73
CA ILE A 63 -4.54 11.21 -7.68
C ILE A 63 -3.15 11.75 -7.35
N ASP A 64 -2.81 11.86 -6.05
CA ASP A 64 -1.53 12.44 -5.63
C ASP A 64 -0.38 11.51 -6.00
N LEU A 65 -0.60 10.19 -5.93
CA LEU A 65 0.36 9.16 -6.36
C LEU A 65 0.50 9.10 -7.88
N THR A 66 -0.60 8.96 -8.61
CA THR A 66 -0.59 8.79 -10.08
C THR A 66 -0.14 10.04 -10.84
N THR A 67 -0.22 11.22 -10.24
CA THR A 67 0.33 12.46 -10.83
C THR A 67 1.85 12.56 -10.67
N GLN A 68 2.42 11.94 -9.63
CA GLN A 68 3.84 12.06 -9.28
C GLN A 68 4.68 10.86 -9.72
N TYR A 69 4.08 9.68 -9.82
CA TYR A 69 4.77 8.43 -10.11
C TYR A 69 4.08 7.67 -11.22
N ASP A 70 4.90 7.05 -12.05
CA ASP A 70 4.44 6.12 -13.09
C ASP A 70 3.80 4.88 -12.47
N GLU A 71 2.77 4.34 -13.12
CA GLU A 71 2.04 3.16 -12.67
C GLU A 71 2.96 1.95 -12.43
N LEU A 72 4.04 1.80 -13.21
CA LEU A 72 5.03 0.75 -13.02
C LEU A 72 5.80 0.92 -11.70
N ILE A 73 6.17 2.16 -11.36
CA ILE A 73 6.84 2.46 -10.08
C ILE A 73 5.92 2.13 -8.92
N LEU A 74 4.64 2.51 -9.04
CA LEU A 74 3.63 2.22 -8.04
C LEU A 74 3.41 0.70 -7.85
N ALA A 75 3.34 -0.06 -8.94
CA ALA A 75 3.21 -1.53 -8.88
C ALA A 75 4.44 -2.21 -8.22
N ILE A 76 5.65 -1.72 -8.53
CA ILE A 76 6.89 -2.21 -7.90
C ILE A 76 6.89 -1.88 -6.40
N ALA A 77 6.46 -0.67 -6.02
CA ALA A 77 6.38 -0.25 -4.62
C ALA A 77 5.38 -1.11 -3.84
N VAL A 78 4.21 -1.40 -4.40
CA VAL A 78 3.22 -2.31 -3.81
C VAL A 78 3.80 -3.71 -3.64
N THR A 79 4.44 -4.25 -4.68
CA THR A 79 5.12 -5.56 -4.60
C THR A 79 6.17 -5.57 -3.49
N HIS A 80 6.94 -4.49 -3.37
CA HIS A 80 7.93 -4.36 -2.31
C HIS A 80 7.30 -4.34 -0.91
N VAL A 81 6.24 -3.56 -0.71
CA VAL A 81 5.47 -3.53 0.55
C VAL A 81 4.91 -4.90 0.90
N MET A 82 4.29 -5.60 -0.06
CA MET A 82 3.69 -6.91 0.18
C MET A 82 4.74 -7.99 0.43
N ASN A 83 5.97 -7.87 -0.08
CA ASN A 83 7.04 -8.82 0.26
C ASN A 83 7.51 -8.73 1.75
N PHE A 84 7.19 -7.64 2.46
CA PHE A 84 7.39 -7.52 3.90
C PHE A 84 6.31 -8.23 4.73
N GLU A 85 5.20 -8.65 4.11
CA GLU A 85 4.22 -9.60 4.68
C GLU A 85 4.89 -10.96 4.95
N SER A 86 5.79 -11.38 4.06
CA SER A 86 6.31 -12.75 3.99
C SER A 86 7.47 -13.06 4.95
N HIS A 87 7.95 -12.08 5.73
CA HIS A 87 9.07 -12.25 6.64
C HIS A 87 8.64 -12.03 8.10
N PRO A 88 8.32 -13.11 8.85
CA PRO A 88 8.15 -13.03 10.28
C PRO A 88 9.44 -12.47 10.89
N LEU A 89 9.29 -11.54 11.83
CA LEU A 89 10.38 -11.10 12.69
C LEU A 89 10.98 -12.34 13.38
N HIS A 90 12.24 -12.63 13.07
CA HIS A 90 13.01 -13.70 13.69
C HIS A 90 13.71 -13.20 14.96
#